data_AF-A0A0F9I7Z0-F1
#
_entry.id   AF-A0A0F9I7Z0-F1
#
_cell.length_a   1.000
_cell.length_b   1.000
_cell.length_c   1.000
_cell.angle_alpha   90.00
_cell.angle_beta   90.00
_cell.angle_gamma   90.00
#
_symmetry.space_group_name_H-M   'P 1'
#
loop_
_entity.id
_entity.type
_entity.pdbx_description
1 polymer ?
#
loop_
_entity_poly.entity_id
_entity_poly.type
_entity_poly.pdbx_seq_one_letter_code
_entity_poly.pdbx_strand_id
1 'polypeptide(L)'
;MHIIGIVLWVLAALWAIAQGLNLRHRAKMEQTGEGIREVHALLLAVSVAFIPLLSLSPFHLLWMIPTSFILALASVIFPLNLLWLPASLYASLWYIGTRMSAGGQSVPVRGG
;
A
#
# COMPACT_ATOMS: atom_id res chain seq x y z
N MET A 1 -28.33 3.43 10.54
CA MET A 1 -27.61 2.76 9.43
C MET A 1 -26.30 3.46 9.02
N HIS A 2 -26.13 4.77 9.27
CA HIS A 2 -24.86 5.48 9.01
C HIS A 2 -23.67 5.00 9.86
N ILE A 3 -23.89 4.65 11.12
CA ILE A 3 -22.83 4.26 12.06
C ILE A 3 -22.10 2.99 11.58
N ILE A 4 -22.83 1.99 11.09
CA ILE A 4 -22.26 0.74 10.59
C ILE A 4 -21.36 1.01 9.38
N GLY A 5 -21.79 1.89 8.47
CA GLY A 5 -20.98 2.29 7.32
C GLY A 5 -19.70 3.01 7.73
N ILE A 6 -19.79 3.91 8.71
CA ILE A 6 -18.61 4.63 9.25
C ILE A 6 -17.63 3.65 9.89
N VAL A 7 -18.13 2.70 10.71
CA VAL A 7 -17.29 1.69 11.34
C VAL A 7 -16.57 0.83 10.29
N LEU A 8 -17.27 0.40 9.24
CA LEU A 8 -16.67 -0.36 8.13
C LEU A 8 -15.58 0.44 7.42
N TRP A 9 -15.83 1.72 7.15
CA TRP A 9 -14.85 2.59 6.51
C TRP A 9 -13.60 2.81 7.38
N VAL A 10 -13.78 3.07 8.69
CA VAL A 10 -12.68 3.22 9.64
C VAL A 10 -11.86 1.93 9.74
N LEU A 11 -12.52 0.77 9.81
CA LEU A 11 -11.82 -0.52 9.82
C LEU A 11 -10.99 -0.74 8.55
N ALA A 12 -11.56 -0.43 7.38
CA ALA A 12 -10.86 -0.56 6.11
C ALA A 12 -9.70 0.42 5.99
N ALA A 13 -9.84 1.65 6.49
CA ALA A 13 -8.77 2.63 6.55
C ALA A 13 -7.61 2.17 7.45
N LEU A 14 -7.93 1.64 8.64
CA LEU A 14 -6.92 1.05 9.53
C LEU A 14 -6.22 -0.14 8.88
N TRP A 15 -6.96 -0.97 8.15
CA TRP A 15 -6.39 -2.08 7.39
C TRP A 15 -5.45 -1.60 6.28
N ALA A 16 -5.83 -0.57 5.53
CA ALA A 16 -4.99 0.03 4.49
C ALA A 16 -3.66 0.56 5.06
N ILE A 17 -3.72 1.24 6.21
CA ILE A 17 -2.55 1.73 6.94
C ILE A 17 -1.69 0.56 7.41
N ALA A 18 -2.29 -0.50 7.96
CA ALA A 18 -1.57 -1.69 8.40
C ALA A 18 -0.81 -2.36 7.23
N GLN A 19 -1.40 -2.40 6.03
CA GLN A 19 -0.71 -2.88 4.82
C GLN A 19 0.48 -1.98 4.43
N GLY A 20 0.31 -0.66 4.51
CA GLY A 20 1.40 0.31 4.31
C GLY A 20 2.56 0.16 5.29
N LEU A 21 2.27 -0.11 6.56
CA LEU A 21 3.30 -0.39 7.57
C LEU A 21 3.98 -1.75 7.36
N ASN A 22 3.24 -2.77 6.92
CA ASN A 22 3.78 -4.09 6.60
C ASN A 22 4.75 -4.03 5.41
N LEU A 23 4.43 -3.20 4.40
CA LEU A 23 5.35 -2.85 3.30
C LEU A 23 6.66 -2.27 3.83
N ARG A 24 6.59 -1.27 4.72
CA ARG A 24 7.79 -0.67 5.35
C ARG A 24 8.64 -1.69 6.09
N HIS A 25 8.01 -2.60 6.85
CA HIS A 25 8.71 -3.64 7.59
C HIS A 25 9.42 -4.63 6.66
N ARG A 26 8.78 -5.02 5.55
CA ARG A 26 9.33 -5.96 4.57
C ARG A 26 10.43 -5.37 3.70
N ALA A 27 10.35 -4.08 3.37
CA ALA A 27 11.44 -3.38 2.70
C ALA A 27 12.71 -3.30 3.56
N LYS A 28 12.55 -3.25 4.89
CA LYS A 28 13.69 -3.37 5.82
C LYS A 28 14.32 -4.76 5.84
N MET A 29 13.60 -5.79 5.38
CA MET A 29 14.05 -7.19 5.35
C MET A 29 14.47 -7.66 3.95
N GLU A 30 14.70 -6.73 3.01
CA GLU A 30 15.15 -7.02 1.62
C GLU A 30 14.28 -8.04 0.86
N GLN A 31 13.02 -8.21 1.25
CA GLN A 31 12.06 -9.02 0.50
C GLN A 31 11.46 -8.21 -0.66
N THR A 32 12.29 -7.91 -1.66
CA THR A 32 11.97 -7.12 -2.88
C THR A 32 11.09 -7.89 -3.88
N GLY A 33 10.34 -8.90 -3.44
CA GLY A 33 9.67 -9.88 -4.31
C GLY A 33 8.15 -9.76 -4.43
N GLU A 34 7.49 -8.83 -3.75
CA GLU A 34 6.03 -8.89 -3.58
C GLU A 34 5.29 -7.72 -4.25
N GLY A 35 5.54 -7.54 -5.55
CA GLY A 35 4.80 -6.62 -6.40
C GLY A 35 3.27 -6.72 -6.29
N ILE A 36 2.75 -7.94 -6.14
CA ILE A 36 1.33 -8.19 -5.90
C ILE A 36 0.84 -7.46 -4.65
N ARG A 37 1.64 -7.44 -3.58
CA ARG A 37 1.26 -6.80 -2.31
C ARG A 37 1.39 -5.29 -2.37
N GLU A 38 2.39 -4.75 -3.07
CA GLU A 38 2.49 -3.31 -3.32
C GLU A 38 1.27 -2.81 -4.08
N VAL A 39 0.92 -3.52 -5.16
CA VAL A 39 -0.24 -3.21 -6.00
C VAL A 39 -1.54 -3.39 -5.20
N HIS A 40 -1.70 -4.48 -4.44
CA HIS A 40 -2.87 -4.69 -3.59
C HIS A 40 -3.00 -3.59 -2.53
N ALA A 41 -1.92 -3.26 -1.80
CA ALA A 41 -1.97 -2.22 -0.78
C ALA A 41 -2.34 -0.86 -1.36
N LEU A 42 -1.83 -0.52 -2.55
CA LEU A 42 -2.25 0.66 -3.29
C LEU A 42 -3.75 0.59 -3.62
N LEU A 43 -4.21 -0.47 -4.27
CA LEU A 43 -5.60 -0.60 -4.71
C LEU A 43 -6.59 -0.58 -3.54
N LEU A 44 -6.20 -1.15 -2.40
CA LEU A 44 -6.99 -1.14 -1.19
C LEU A 44 -7.04 0.28 -0.59
N ALA A 45 -5.92 1.00 -0.55
CA ALA A 45 -5.89 2.41 -0.14
C ALA A 45 -6.74 3.30 -1.06
N VAL A 46 -6.64 3.09 -2.38
CA VAL A 46 -7.46 3.77 -3.38
C VAL A 46 -8.94 3.46 -3.14
N SER A 47 -9.30 2.21 -2.91
CA SER A 47 -10.70 1.81 -2.64
C SER A 47 -11.30 2.52 -1.43
N VAL A 48 -10.52 2.67 -0.35
CA VAL A 48 -10.95 3.40 0.87
C VAL A 48 -11.06 4.90 0.62
N ALA A 49 -10.16 5.48 -0.18
CA ALA A 49 -10.18 6.90 -0.53
C ALA A 49 -11.33 7.26 -1.50
N PHE A 50 -11.76 6.33 -2.35
CA PHE A 50 -12.85 6.53 -3.30
C PHE A 50 -14.22 6.72 -2.63
N ILE A 51 -14.42 6.19 -1.41
CA ILE A 51 -15.68 6.35 -0.67
C ILE A 51 -16.01 7.81 -0.38
N PRO A 52 -15.18 8.58 0.32
CA PRO A 52 -15.47 9.99 0.57
C PRO A 52 -15.41 10.81 -0.72
N LEU A 53 -14.57 10.43 -1.68
CA LEU A 53 -14.39 11.20 -2.93
C LEU A 53 -15.61 11.16 -3.84
N LEU A 54 -16.30 10.01 -3.93
CA LEU A 54 -17.50 9.83 -4.76
C LEU A 54 -18.80 9.82 -3.94
N SER A 55 -18.74 10.11 -2.63
CA SER A 55 -19.86 9.97 -1.71
C SER A 55 -20.56 8.60 -1.79
N LEU A 56 -19.78 7.55 -2.05
CA LEU A 56 -20.31 6.19 -2.18
C LEU A 56 -20.63 5.61 -0.80
N SER A 57 -21.63 4.73 -0.77
CA SER A 57 -21.97 4.01 0.45
C SER A 57 -20.80 3.12 0.90
N PRO A 58 -20.41 3.11 2.19
CA PRO A 58 -19.30 2.29 2.68
C PRO A 58 -19.45 0.78 2.45
N PHE A 59 -20.67 0.32 2.19
CA PHE A 59 -20.95 -1.06 1.79
C PHE A 59 -20.28 -1.45 0.47
N HIS A 60 -19.84 -0.49 -0.37
CA HIS A 60 -19.08 -0.80 -1.57
C HIS A 60 -17.70 -1.42 -1.26
N LEU A 61 -17.15 -1.20 -0.05
CA LEU A 61 -15.90 -1.87 0.36
C LEU A 61 -16.02 -3.39 0.36
N LEU A 62 -17.22 -3.92 0.65
CA LEU A 62 -17.41 -5.37 0.75
C LEU A 62 -17.03 -6.09 -0.54
N TRP A 63 -17.32 -5.48 -1.70
CA TRP A 63 -16.96 -6.04 -3.00
C TRP A 63 -15.67 -5.43 -3.55
N MET A 64 -15.34 -4.16 -3.26
CA MET A 64 -14.10 -3.55 -3.71
C MET A 64 -12.85 -4.22 -3.11
N ILE A 65 -12.91 -4.74 -1.88
CA ILE A 65 -11.79 -5.47 -1.26
C ILE A 65 -11.42 -6.72 -2.07
N PRO A 66 -12.31 -7.69 -2.34
CA PRO A 66 -11.97 -8.84 -3.16
C PRO A 66 -11.63 -8.45 -4.60
N THR A 67 -12.28 -7.42 -5.18
CA THR A 67 -11.90 -6.91 -6.51
C THR A 67 -10.48 -6.35 -6.53
N SER A 68 -10.05 -5.63 -5.49
CA SER A 68 -8.68 -5.11 -5.38
C SER A 68 -7.63 -6.22 -5.37
N PHE A 69 -7.93 -7.34 -4.73
CA PHE A 69 -7.07 -8.53 -4.74
C PHE A 69 -7.01 -9.17 -6.14
N ILE A 70 -8.14 -9.33 -6.81
CA ILE A 70 -8.19 -9.87 -8.18
C ILE A 70 -7.45 -8.96 -9.15
N LEU A 71 -7.59 -7.63 -9.02
CA LEU A 71 -6.86 -6.67 -9.85
C LEU A 71 -5.36 -6.70 -9.58
N ALA A 72 -4.95 -6.86 -8.32
CA ALA A 72 -3.55 -7.02 -7.97
C ALA A 72 -2.95 -8.32 -8.54
N LEU A 73 -3.72 -9.41 -8.53
CA LEU A 73 -3.32 -10.67 -9.15
C LEU A 73 -3.26 -10.55 -10.67
N ALA A 74 -4.26 -9.90 -11.27
CA ALA A 74 -4.30 -9.60 -12.71
C ALA A 74 -3.13 -8.72 -13.14
N SER A 75 -2.65 -7.81 -12.28
CA SER A 75 -1.47 -6.97 -12.54
C SER A 75 -0.14 -7.74 -12.57
N VAL A 76 -0.12 -8.99 -12.11
CA VAL A 76 1.05 -9.87 -12.22
C VAL A 76 0.90 -10.91 -13.32
N ILE A 77 -0.34 -11.35 -13.59
CA ILE A 77 -0.63 -12.24 -14.73
C ILE A 77 -0.49 -11.48 -16.05
N PHE A 78 -1.07 -10.29 -16.13
CA PHE A 78 -0.79 -9.33 -17.18
C PHE A 78 0.31 -8.40 -16.67
N PRO A 79 1.41 -8.20 -17.39
CA PRO A 79 2.42 -7.22 -17.04
C PRO A 79 1.87 -5.82 -17.30
N LEU A 80 0.84 -5.44 -16.56
CA LEU A 80 0.30 -4.09 -16.45
C LEU A 80 1.35 -3.27 -15.68
N ASN A 81 2.50 -3.03 -16.32
CA ASN A 81 3.56 -2.15 -15.82
C ASN A 81 3.02 -0.76 -15.43
N LEU A 82 1.84 -0.39 -15.93
CA LEU A 82 1.15 0.83 -15.58
C LEU A 82 0.66 0.88 -14.12
N LEU A 83 0.31 -0.26 -13.51
CA LEU A 83 -0.09 -0.32 -12.09
C LEU A 83 1.12 -0.46 -11.16
N TRP A 84 2.23 -0.98 -11.68
CA TRP A 84 3.50 -1.08 -10.95
C TRP A 84 4.06 0.28 -10.56
N LEU A 85 4.08 1.23 -11.51
CA LEU A 85 4.59 2.59 -11.29
C LEU A 85 3.93 3.30 -10.10
N PRO A 86 2.59 3.47 -10.05
CA PRO A 86 1.92 4.09 -8.91
C PRO A 86 2.02 3.25 -7.63
N ALA A 87 2.11 1.93 -7.74
CA ALA A 87 2.29 1.06 -6.57
C ALA A 87 3.67 1.26 -5.93
N SER A 88 4.72 1.34 -6.75
CA SER A 88 6.08 1.63 -6.29
C SER A 88 6.19 3.03 -5.70
N LEU A 89 5.45 4.01 -6.25
CA LEU A 89 5.42 5.38 -5.74
C LEU A 89 4.74 5.43 -4.36
N TYR A 90 3.62 4.73 -4.22
CA TYR A 90 2.92 4.57 -2.94
C TYR A 90 3.80 3.86 -1.92
N ALA A 91 4.44 2.76 -2.29
CA ALA A 91 5.40 2.08 -1.43
C ALA A 91 6.57 3.01 -1.03
N SER A 92 7.09 3.82 -1.96
CA SER A 92 8.13 4.82 -1.71
C SER A 92 7.73 5.88 -0.68
N LEU A 93 6.46 6.32 -0.67
CA LEU A 93 5.94 7.22 0.37
C LEU A 93 6.02 6.58 1.77
N TRP A 94 5.75 5.28 1.88
CA TRP A 94 5.92 4.52 3.12
C TRP A 94 7.40 4.24 3.44
N TYR A 95 8.30 4.27 2.45
CA TYR A 95 9.75 4.10 2.60
C TYR A 95 10.51 5.41 2.92
N ILE A 96 9.92 6.58 2.75
CA ILE A 96 10.59 7.88 2.98
C ILE A 96 11.12 8.02 4.42
N GLY A 97 10.49 7.35 5.40
CA GLY A 97 10.95 7.29 6.78
C GLY A 97 11.98 6.20 7.12
N THR A 98 12.42 5.36 6.17
CA THR A 98 13.53 4.39 6.38
C THR A 98 14.83 4.84 5.73
N ARG A 99 14.77 5.59 4.62
CA ARG A 99 15.98 6.09 3.93
C ARG A 99 16.71 7.18 4.70
N MET A 100 15.99 8.01 5.47
CA MET A 100 16.62 9.04 6.32
C MET A 100 17.39 8.47 7.53
N SER A 101 17.11 7.22 7.92
CA SER A 101 17.86 6.56 8.99
C SER A 101 19.17 5.91 8.51
N ALA A 102 19.41 5.88 7.19
CA ALA A 102 20.61 5.30 6.59
C ALA A 102 21.60 6.35 6.04
N GLY A 103 21.28 7.65 6.15
CA GLY A 103 22.17 8.76 5.78
C GLY A 103 23.20 9.13 6.85
N GLY A 104 23.30 8.36 7.93
CA GLY A 104 24.16 8.62 9.09
C GLY A 104 25.25 7.58 9.33
N GLN A 105 25.61 6.74 8.34
CA GLN A 105 26.83 5.96 8.42
C GLN A 105 27.97 6.75 7.76
N SER A 106 28.72 7.41 8.63
CA SER A 106 30.05 7.94 8.34
C SER A 106 30.90 6.87 7.66
N VAL A 107 31.43 7.25 6.50
CA VAL A 107 32.51 6.57 5.80
C VAL A 107 33.65 6.29 6.79
N PRO A 108 34.11 5.03 6.99
CA PRO A 108 35.40 4.83 7.59
C PRO A 108 36.45 5.21 6.54
N VAL A 109 37.05 6.39 6.71
CA VAL A 109 38.32 6.72 6.05
C VAL A 109 39.32 5.67 6.52
N ARG A 110 39.55 4.66 5.67
CA ARG A 110 40.54 3.62 5.87
C ARG A 110 41.90 4.26 5.64
N GLY A 111 42.52 4.73 6.73
CA GLY A 111 43.94 5.04 6.76
C GLY A 111 44.76 3.76 6.55
N GLY A 112 45.76 3.84 5.68
CA GLY A 112 46.70 2.78 5.33
C GLY A 112 47.55 3.24 4.17
#